data_AF-A0A2M7R0T5-F1
#
_entry.id   AF-A0A2M7R0T5-F1
#
_cell.length_a   1.000
_cell.length_b   1.000
_cell.length_c   1.000
_cell.angle_alpha   90.00
_cell.angle_beta   90.00
_cell.angle_gamma   90.00
#
_symmetry.space_group_name_H-M   'P 1'
#
loop_
_entity.id
_entity.type
_entity.pdbx_description
1 polymer ?
#
loop_
_entity_poly.entity_id
_entity_poly.type
_entity_poly.pdbx_seq_one_letter_code
_entity_poly.pdbx_strand_id
1 'polypeptide(L)' 'MEAHINLGVSYFYKGLVDKAITHFKHVIEINPNNADAHYNLGIAYGSKGEYDLAYEEIRRGIELRNR' A
#
# COMPACT_ATOMS: atom_id res chain seq x y z
N MET A 1 8.51 8.90 -5.60
CA MET A 1 7.27 8.11 -5.35
C MET A 1 7.47 6.65 -5.76
N GLU A 2 7.73 6.33 -7.04
CA GLU A 2 7.91 4.94 -7.52
C GLU A 2 9.03 4.15 -6.80
N ALA A 3 10.16 4.79 -6.46
CA ALA A 3 11.23 4.12 -5.72
C ALA A 3 10.79 3.59 -4.34
N HIS A 4 9.91 4.33 -3.64
CA HIS A 4 9.36 3.89 -2.35
C HIS A 4 8.32 2.78 -2.53
N ILE A 5 7.53 2.80 -3.61
CA ILE A 5 6.63 1.68 -3.94
C ILE A 5 7.45 0.41 -4.19
N ASN A 6 8.46 0.48 -5.05
CA ASN A 6 9.30 -0.68 -5.38
C ASN A 6 10.05 -1.21 -4.14
N LEU A 7 10.52 -0.32 -3.27
CA LEU A 7 11.14 -0.70 -2.01
C LEU A 7 10.14 -1.37 -1.06
N GLY A 8 8.93 -0.82 -0.94
CA GLY A 8 7.84 -1.42 -0.16
C GLY A 8 7.49 -2.83 -0.65
N VAL A 9 7.37 -3.00 -1.97
CA VAL A 9 7.13 -4.31 -2.61
C VAL A 9 8.28 -5.27 -2.33
N SER A 10 9.53 -4.82 -2.40
CA SER A 10 10.69 -5.65 -2.06
C SER A 10 10.65 -6.11 -0.60
N TYR A 11 10.30 -5.22 0.34
CA TYR A 11 10.14 -5.59 1.75
C TYR A 11 9.00 -6.58 1.97
N PHE A 12 7.87 -6.40 1.27
CA PHE A 12 6.73 -7.31 1.34
C PHE A 12 7.13 -8.73 0.91
N TYR A 13 7.81 -8.89 -0.22
CA TYR A 13 8.28 -10.20 -0.69
C TYR A 13 9.35 -10.84 0.22
N LYS A 14 10.05 -10.03 1.03
CA LYS A 14 10.97 -10.53 2.08
C LYS A 14 10.27 -10.89 3.38
N GLY A 15 8.94 -10.79 3.46
CA GLY A 15 8.16 -11.00 4.69
C GLY A 15 8.29 -9.85 5.69
N LEU A 16 8.96 -8.76 5.34
CA LEU A 16 9.15 -7.58 6.19
C LEU A 16 7.96 -6.63 6.01
N VAL A 17 6.76 -7.12 6.33
CA VAL A 17 5.48 -6.46 6.00
C VAL A 17 5.34 -5.08 6.65
N ASP A 18 5.76 -4.90 7.91
CA ASP A 18 5.69 -3.59 8.56
C ASP A 18 6.56 -2.52 7.89
N LYS A 19 7.71 -2.92 7.33
CA LYS A 19 8.55 -2.02 6.52
C LYS A 19 7.86 -1.67 5.21
N ALA A 20 7.21 -2.65 4.57
CA ALA A 20 6.42 -2.41 3.36
C ALA A 20 5.32 -1.37 3.61
N ILE A 21 4.54 -1.55 4.67
CA ILE A 21 3.48 -0.62 5.11
C ILE A 21 4.04 0.79 5.28
N THR A 22 5.18 0.94 5.95
CA THR A 22 5.82 2.24 6.17
C THR A 22 6.14 2.95 4.85
N HIS A 23 6.68 2.22 3.87
CA HIS A 23 7.00 2.81 2.57
C HIS A 23 5.75 3.16 1.76
N PHE A 24 4.70 2.33 1.77
CA PHE A 24 3.46 2.67 1.08
C PHE A 24 2.75 3.88 1.69
N LYS A 25 2.68 3.96 3.03
CA LYS A 25 2.15 5.13 3.74
C LYS A 25 2.90 6.40 3.39
N HIS A 26 4.24 6.35 3.33
CA HIS A 26 5.03 7.50 2.94
C HIS A 26 4.69 8.01 1.52
N VAL A 27 4.40 7.10 0.58
CA VAL A 27 3.96 7.51 -0.76
C VAL A 27 2.58 8.17 -0.72
N ILE A 28 1.66 7.66 0.11
CA ILE A 28 0.32 8.23 0.29
C ILE A 28 0.38 9.60 0.97
N GLU A 29 1.27 9.80 1.95
CA GLU A 29 1.49 11.09 2.61
C GLU A 29 1.92 12.18 1.61
N ILE A 30 2.76 11.82 0.64
CA ILE A 30 3.24 12.73 -0.41
C ILE A 30 2.22 12.89 -1.54
N ASN A 31 1.56 11.79 -1.94
CA ASN A 31 0.56 11.76 -2.98
C ASN A 31 -0.63 10.90 -2.56
N PRO A 32 -1.65 11.52 -1.94
CA PRO A 32 -2.86 10.83 -1.46
C PRO A 32 -3.73 10.21 -2.57
N ASN A 33 -3.41 10.45 -3.84
CA ASN A 33 -4.13 9.90 -4.99
C ASN A 33 -3.30 8.84 -5.72
N ASN A 34 -2.18 8.37 -5.15
CA ASN A 34 -1.39 7.30 -5.75
C ASN A 34 -2.11 5.96 -5.57
N ALA A 35 -2.79 5.51 -6.63
CA ALA A 35 -3.62 4.31 -6.58
C ALA A 35 -2.83 3.03 -6.27
N ASP A 36 -1.59 2.92 -6.74
CA ASP A 36 -0.74 1.74 -6.51
C ASP A 36 -0.27 1.65 -5.06
N ALA A 37 0.02 2.79 -4.43
CA ALA A 37 0.39 2.83 -3.01
C ALA A 37 -0.77 2.37 -2.12
N HIS A 38 -2.00 2.85 -2.39
CA HIS A 38 -3.20 2.38 -1.69
C HIS A 38 -3.45 0.88 -1.89
N TYR A 39 -3.37 0.40 -3.14
CA TYR A 39 -3.56 -1.03 -3.43
C TYR A 39 -2.53 -1.90 -2.70
N ASN A 40 -1.24 -1.55 -2.78
CA ASN A 40 -0.18 -2.31 -2.14
C ASN A 40 -0.23 -2.23 -0.60
N LEU A 41 -0.64 -1.09 -0.03
CA LEU A 41 -0.88 -0.96 1.40
C LEU A 41 -2.00 -1.89 1.87
N GLY A 42 -3.08 -1.99 1.09
CA GLY A 42 -4.18 -2.90 1.40
C GLY A 42 -3.77 -4.38 1.36
N ILE A 43 -2.95 -4.79 0.38
CA ILE A 43 -2.37 -6.14 0.34
C ILE A 43 -1.48 -6.41 1.57
N ALA A 44 -0.68 -5.43 1.98
CA ALA A 44 0.17 -5.54 3.17
C ALA A 44 -0.64 -5.65 4.47
N TYR A 45 -1.75 -4.93 4.60
CA TYR A 45 -2.66 -5.10 5.74
C TYR A 45 -3.34 -6.46 5.74
N GLY A 46 -3.77 -6.95 4.58
CA GLY A 46 -4.39 -8.27 4.44
C GLY A 46 -3.47 -9.40 4.88
N SER A 47 -2.16 -9.32 4.59
CA SER A 47 -1.19 -10.34 5.03
C SER A 47 -0.96 -10.34 6.54
N LYS A 48 -1.29 -9.24 7.25
CA LYS A 48 -1.28 -9.15 8.72
C LYS A 48 -2.60 -9.56 9.37
N GLY A 49 -3.62 -9.85 8.58
CA GLY A 49 -4.99 -10.10 9.09
C GLY A 49 -5.73 -8.81 9.48
N GLU A 50 -5.21 -7.64 9.13
CA GLU A 50 -5.85 -6.34 9.39
C GLU A 50 -6.88 -6.05 8.29
N TYR A 51 -7.92 -6.88 8.19
CA TYR A 51 -8.82 -6.93 7.02
C TYR A 51 -9.64 -5.65 6.80
N ASP A 52 -10.04 -4.96 7.86
CA ASP A 52 -10.79 -3.70 7.75
C ASP A 52 -9.94 -2.62 7.06
N LEU A 53 -8.66 -2.50 7.46
CA LEU A 53 -7.72 -1.58 6.84
C LEU A 53 -7.39 -2.01 5.41
N ALA A 54 -7.25 -3.32 5.17
CA ALA A 54 -7.03 -3.85 3.83
C ALA A 54 -8.17 -3.48 2.86
N TYR A 55 -9.42 -3.62 3.31
CA TYR A 55 -10.61 -3.30 2.53
C TYR A 55 -10.64 -1.81 2.16
N GLU A 56 -10.45 -0.92 3.13
CA GLU A 56 -10.49 0.53 2.87
C GLU A 56 -9.41 0.97 1.87
N GLU A 57 -8.19 0.47 2.03
CA GLU A 57 -7.07 0.82 1.16
C GLU A 57 -7.21 0.25 -0.27
N ILE A 58 -7.66 -1.00 -0.40
CA ILE A 58 -7.94 -1.60 -1.72
C ILE A 58 -9.07 -0.85 -2.42
N ARG A 59 -10.16 -0.57 -1.71
CA ARG A 59 -11.30 0.18 -2.23
C ARG A 59 -10.85 1.55 -2.74
N ARG A 60 -10.04 2.26 -1.94
CA ARG A 60 -9.51 3.57 -2.32
C ARG A 60 -8.61 3.50 -3.56
N GLY A 61 -7.72 2.50 -3.62
CA GLY A 61 -6.87 2.28 -4.80
C GLY A 61 -7.67 2.02 -6.07
N ILE A 62 -8.72 1.19 -5.99
CA ILE A 62 -9.61 0.91 -7.13
C ILE A 62 -10.36 2.17 -7.56
N GLU A 63 -10.91 2.94 -6.61
CA GLU A 63 -11.60 4.19 -6.91
C GLU A 63 -10.68 5.16 -7.67
N LEU A 64 -9.43 5.30 -7.22
CA LEU A 64 -8.45 6.20 -7.83
C LEU A 64 -8.02 5.76 -9.24
N ARG A 65 -7.97 4.45 -9.54
CA ARG A 65 -7.67 3.95 -10.90
C ARG A 65 -8.79 4.20 -11.90
N ASN A 66 -10.02 4.33 -11.42
CA ASN A 66 -11.21 4.50 -12.26
C ASN A 66 -11.61 5.98 -12.42
N ARG A 67 -10.82 6.92 -11.92
CA ARG A 67 -10.98 8.36 -12.10
C ARG A 67 -10.15 8.84 -13.30
#